data_AF-A0A1I7MLH1-F1
#
_entry.id   AF-A0A1I7MLH1-F1
#
_cell.length_a   1.000
_cell.length_b   1.000
_cell.length_c   1.000
_cell.angle_alpha   90.00
_cell.angle_beta   90.00
_cell.angle_gamma   90.00
#
_symmetry.space_group_name_H-M   'P 1'
#
loop_
_entity.id
_entity.type
_entity.pdbx_description
1 polymer ?
#
loop_
_entity_poly.entity_id
_entity_poly.type
_entity_poly.pdbx_seq_one_letter_code
_entity_poly.pdbx_strand_id
1 'polypeptide(L)'
;MCPAVVPPAGLRGSIATKSHDDAMDDMTVQLLVASVGVFGALAGALLSQLLAGKAERQRRLAEDRSRWLTDSLRVNTRFLAGSLRLERDLWSAAAQLDHDDRPVRMPAHSTILLTPEQGIPGVFDAVTRSILVEAVEDAFERLDALEEMVAEIALVGTVEEVRSAQGLHEALWDAAGGLESYQAFDVVTDAVLRAKAARDAFTTASRVALRPSDKSRSNDRPPRRLDDAPPASG
;
A
#
# COMPACT_ATOMS: atom_id res chain seq x y z
N MET A 1 50.48 28.64 107.57
CA MET A 1 51.93 28.88 107.50
C MET A 1 52.39 28.50 106.10
N CYS A 2 52.87 29.48 105.32
CA CYS A 2 53.45 29.32 103.97
C CYS A 2 54.89 28.76 104.07
N PRO A 3 55.48 28.18 103.00
CA PRO A 3 56.00 28.93 101.82
C PRO A 3 55.61 28.27 100.47
N ALA A 4 55.22 29.00 99.41
CA ALA A 4 55.98 29.85 98.49
C ALA A 4 57.02 29.11 97.61
N VAL A 5 56.66 28.80 96.36
CA VAL A 5 57.57 28.62 95.20
C VAL A 5 56.86 29.15 93.94
N VAL A 6 57.57 29.95 93.14
CA VAL A 6 57.20 30.71 91.93
C VAL A 6 57.95 30.10 90.70
N PRO A 7 57.48 30.29 89.43
CA PRO A 7 57.46 29.30 88.34
C PRO A 7 58.65 29.41 87.36
N PRO A 8 58.59 28.75 86.18
CA PRO A 8 58.57 29.59 84.98
C PRO A 8 57.72 29.11 83.78
N ALA A 9 57.24 30.13 83.07
CA ALA A 9 57.06 30.30 81.62
C ALA A 9 57.29 29.10 80.66
N GLY A 10 56.29 28.88 79.80
CA GLY A 10 56.42 28.22 78.49
C GLY A 10 55.09 28.34 77.73
N LEU A 11 54.89 29.40 76.93
CA LEU A 11 55.16 29.47 75.49
C LEU A 11 54.17 28.68 74.60
N ARG A 12 53.53 29.48 73.74
CA ARG A 12 53.00 29.15 72.40
C ARG A 12 51.68 28.39 72.31
N GLY A 13 50.62 29.18 72.13
CA GLY A 13 49.49 28.77 71.31
C GLY A 13 49.97 28.40 69.91
N SER A 14 49.65 27.18 69.50
CA SER A 14 49.67 26.76 68.11
C SER A 14 48.22 26.81 67.64
N ILE A 15 47.85 27.90 66.95
CA ILE A 15 46.63 27.92 66.14
C ILE A 15 46.93 27.03 64.95
N ALA A 16 46.36 25.83 64.96
CA ALA A 16 46.37 24.94 63.81
C ALA A 16 45.48 25.54 62.72
N THR A 17 46.04 26.39 61.87
CA THR A 17 45.48 26.67 60.55
C THR A 17 45.78 25.48 59.65
N LYS A 18 44.96 24.43 59.73
CA LYS A 18 44.98 23.31 58.80
C LYS A 18 43.56 22.92 58.46
N SER A 19 42.96 23.62 57.50
CA SER A 19 41.70 23.24 56.82
C SER A 19 41.26 24.32 55.82
N HIS A 20 42.10 24.66 54.85
CA HIS A 20 41.61 25.46 53.71
C HIS A 20 41.89 24.83 52.35
N ASP A 21 42.89 23.95 52.22
CA ASP A 21 43.17 23.28 50.95
C ASP A 21 42.34 21.97 50.76
N ASP A 22 42.14 21.14 51.79
CA ASP A 22 41.37 19.88 51.67
C ASP A 22 39.86 20.10 51.39
N ALA A 23 39.28 21.21 51.85
CA ALA A 23 37.86 21.52 51.62
C ALA A 23 37.59 22.01 50.19
N MET A 24 38.59 22.60 49.53
CA MET A 24 38.48 23.05 48.15
C MET A 24 38.53 21.86 47.18
N ASP A 25 39.34 20.83 47.46
CA ASP A 25 39.44 19.65 46.61
C ASP A 25 38.18 18.77 46.66
N ASP A 26 37.58 18.53 47.83
CA ASP A 26 36.34 17.72 47.94
C ASP A 26 35.13 18.43 47.31
N MET A 27 35.03 19.76 47.46
CA MET A 27 33.98 20.55 46.80
C MET A 27 34.19 20.58 45.27
N THR A 28 35.44 20.64 44.79
CA THR A 28 35.73 20.60 43.35
C THR A 28 35.38 19.24 42.76
N VAL A 29 35.72 18.15 43.43
CA VAL A 29 35.36 16.78 43.01
C VAL A 29 33.84 16.57 43.04
N GLN A 30 33.13 17.02 44.09
CA GLN A 30 31.68 16.94 44.16
C GLN A 30 30.99 17.77 43.06
N LEU A 31 31.52 18.96 42.74
CA LEU A 31 30.99 19.80 41.67
C LEU A 31 31.26 19.18 40.28
N LEU A 32 32.38 18.47 40.12
CA LEU A 32 32.72 17.73 38.90
C LEU A 32 31.83 16.49 38.72
N VAL A 33 31.59 15.72 39.79
CA VAL A 33 30.67 14.57 39.77
C VAL A 33 29.22 15.01 39.54
N ALA A 34 28.77 16.09 40.20
CA ALA A 34 27.44 16.64 40.01
C ALA A 34 27.23 17.17 38.59
N SER A 35 28.23 17.86 38.01
CA SER A 35 28.14 18.34 36.63
C SER A 35 28.10 17.21 35.61
N VAL A 36 28.92 16.15 35.77
CA VAL A 36 28.85 14.95 34.92
C VAL A 36 27.47 14.27 35.01
N GLY A 37 26.87 14.20 36.21
CA GLY A 37 25.52 13.66 36.40
C GLY A 37 24.44 14.46 35.67
N VAL A 38 24.49 15.80 35.75
CA VAL A 38 23.54 16.69 35.05
C VAL A 38 23.71 16.62 33.54
N PHE A 39 24.95 16.59 33.04
CA PHE A 39 25.21 16.41 31.61
C PHE A 39 24.73 15.05 31.09
N GLY A 40 24.95 13.97 31.86
CA GLY A 40 24.45 12.64 31.52
C GLY A 40 22.92 12.58 31.46
N ALA A 41 22.23 13.19 32.42
CA ALA A 41 20.77 13.26 32.44
C ALA A 41 20.21 14.10 31.28
N LEU A 42 20.83 15.25 30.97
CA LEU A 42 20.44 16.09 29.83
C LEU A 42 20.69 15.38 28.49
N ALA A 43 21.83 14.72 28.32
CA ALA A 43 22.13 13.93 27.12
C ALA A 43 21.14 12.77 26.95
N GLY A 44 20.80 12.08 28.05
CA GLY A 44 19.79 11.02 28.06
C GLY A 44 18.38 11.52 27.72
N ALA A 45 18.00 12.70 28.23
CA ALA A 45 16.71 13.33 27.92
C ALA A 45 16.62 13.75 26.45
N LEU A 46 17.67 14.36 25.89
CA LEU A 46 17.73 14.74 24.48
C LEU A 46 17.70 13.50 23.56
N LEU A 47 18.46 12.45 23.90
CA LEU A 47 18.42 11.19 23.15
C LEU A 47 17.03 10.55 23.20
N SER A 48 16.38 10.56 24.36
CA SER A 48 15.02 10.03 24.54
C SER A 48 13.99 10.82 23.73
N GLN A 49 14.09 12.16 23.70
CA GLN A 49 13.23 13.01 22.87
C GLN A 49 13.44 12.76 21.37
N LEU A 50 14.69 12.57 20.94
CA LEU A 50 15.00 12.24 19.55
C LEU A 50 14.46 10.86 19.15
N LEU A 51 14.63 9.84 20.01
CA LEU A 51 14.11 8.50 19.78
C LEU A 51 12.57 8.47 19.79
N ALA A 52 11.94 9.19 20.72
CA ALA A 52 10.48 9.33 20.77
C ALA A 52 9.94 10.03 19.52
N GLY A 53 10.61 11.10 19.06
CA GLY A 53 10.26 11.79 17.81
C GLY A 53 10.40 10.89 16.57
N LYS A 54 11.43 10.04 16.52
CA LYS A 54 11.60 9.07 15.44
C LYS A 54 10.53 7.98 15.47
N ALA A 55 10.22 7.45 16.65
CA ALA A 55 9.19 6.42 16.84
C ALA A 55 7.80 6.94 16.43
N GLU A 56 7.46 8.18 16.81
CA GLU A 56 6.19 8.81 16.44
C GLU A 56 6.09 9.02 14.91
N ARG A 57 7.16 9.47 14.25
CA ARG A 57 7.19 9.59 12.79
C ARG A 57 7.01 8.24 12.10
N GLN A 58 7.68 7.19 12.60
CA GLN A 58 7.53 5.84 12.06
C GLN A 58 6.12 5.30 12.25
N ARG A 59 5.49 5.58 13.41
CA ARG A 59 4.11 5.22 13.67
C ARG A 59 3.14 5.87 12.69
N ARG A 60 3.27 7.19 12.46
CA ARG A 60 2.42 7.91 11.49
C ARG A 60 2.59 7.37 10.08
N LEU A 61 3.83 7.14 9.64
CA LEU A 61 4.09 6.53 8.33
C LEU A 61 3.50 5.13 8.21
N ALA A 62 3.50 4.33 9.28
CA ALA A 62 2.89 3.02 9.30
C ALA A 62 1.34 3.09 9.25
N GLU A 63 0.74 4.05 9.96
CA GLU A 63 -0.70 4.31 9.95
C GLU A 63 -1.18 4.84 8.59
N ASP A 64 -0.45 5.78 7.97
CA ASP A 64 -0.78 6.29 6.63
C ASP A 64 -0.66 5.18 5.58
N ARG A 65 0.38 4.33 5.70
CA ARG A 65 0.56 3.18 4.82
C ARG A 65 -0.56 2.15 4.99
N SER A 66 -1.02 1.88 6.20
CA SER A 66 -2.09 0.90 6.43
C SER A 66 -3.43 1.42 5.89
N ARG A 67 -3.72 2.72 6.05
CA ARG A 67 -4.88 3.37 5.43
C ARG A 67 -4.81 3.27 3.91
N TRP A 68 -3.67 3.66 3.32
CA TRP A 68 -3.45 3.58 1.88
C TRP A 68 -3.64 2.15 1.33
N LEU A 69 -3.06 1.14 1.98
CA LEU A 69 -3.22 -0.27 1.58
C LEU A 69 -4.68 -0.73 1.66
N THR A 70 -5.41 -0.29 2.67
CA THR A 70 -6.82 -0.65 2.86
C THR A 70 -7.68 -0.02 1.76
N ASP A 71 -7.46 1.25 1.44
CA ASP A 71 -8.19 1.95 0.38
C ASP A 71 -7.87 1.36 -0.99
N SER A 72 -6.58 1.15 -1.30
CA SER A 72 -6.13 0.49 -2.53
C SER A 72 -6.74 -0.91 -2.69
N LEU A 73 -6.70 -1.75 -1.64
CA LEU A 73 -7.31 -3.08 -1.69
C LEU A 73 -8.83 -3.00 -1.96
N ARG A 74 -9.53 -2.08 -1.29
CA ARG A 74 -10.98 -1.91 -1.43
C ARG A 74 -11.36 -1.54 -2.87
N VAL A 75 -10.69 -0.53 -3.44
CA VAL A 75 -10.97 -0.06 -4.80
C VAL A 75 -10.61 -1.14 -5.82
N ASN A 76 -9.40 -1.72 -5.74
CA ASN A 76 -8.94 -2.78 -6.63
C ASN A 76 -9.89 -4.00 -6.63
N THR A 77 -10.40 -4.39 -5.45
CA THR A 77 -11.34 -5.51 -5.33
C THR A 77 -12.67 -5.23 -6.02
N ARG A 78 -13.21 -4.01 -5.88
CA ARG A 78 -14.46 -3.62 -6.55
C ARG A 78 -14.29 -3.59 -8.06
N PHE A 79 -13.21 -2.99 -8.54
CA PHE A 79 -12.90 -2.94 -9.97
C PHE A 79 -12.72 -4.35 -10.57
N LEU A 80 -12.00 -5.24 -9.89
CA LEU A 80 -11.87 -6.64 -10.31
C LEU A 80 -13.21 -7.39 -10.33
N ALA A 81 -14.03 -7.22 -9.30
CA ALA A 81 -15.34 -7.88 -9.24
C ALA A 81 -16.28 -7.38 -10.34
N GLY A 82 -16.28 -6.06 -10.61
CA GLY A 82 -17.07 -5.45 -11.68
C GLY A 82 -16.64 -5.92 -13.07
N SER A 83 -15.34 -5.86 -13.35
CA SER A 83 -14.76 -6.33 -14.62
C SER A 83 -15.00 -7.82 -14.87
N LEU A 84 -14.83 -8.69 -13.85
CA LEU A 84 -15.12 -10.12 -13.96
C LEU A 84 -16.58 -10.40 -14.30
N ARG A 85 -17.51 -9.68 -13.66
CA ARG A 85 -18.94 -9.81 -13.94
C ARG A 85 -19.23 -9.42 -15.37
N LEU A 86 -18.72 -8.26 -15.81
CA LEU A 86 -18.91 -7.78 -17.16
C LEU A 86 -18.30 -8.73 -18.20
N GLU A 87 -17.08 -9.23 -18.00
CA GLU A 87 -16.43 -10.23 -18.89
C GLU A 87 -17.33 -11.45 -19.12
N ARG A 88 -17.91 -12.00 -18.05
CA ARG A 88 -18.79 -13.16 -18.13
C ARG A 88 -20.09 -12.84 -18.86
N ASP A 89 -20.68 -11.69 -18.57
CA ASP A 89 -21.94 -11.27 -19.16
C ASP A 89 -21.74 -11.01 -20.68
N LEU A 90 -20.62 -10.36 -21.08
CA LEU A 90 -20.20 -10.18 -22.48
C LEU A 90 -19.95 -11.51 -23.19
N TRP A 91 -19.27 -12.48 -22.54
CA TRP A 91 -19.08 -13.81 -23.11
C TRP A 91 -20.41 -14.54 -23.35
N SER A 92 -21.34 -14.41 -22.41
CA SER A 92 -22.68 -15.00 -22.54
C SER A 92 -23.49 -14.36 -23.67
N ALA A 93 -23.39 -13.04 -23.83
CA ALA A 93 -24.03 -12.32 -24.93
C ALA A 93 -23.41 -12.67 -26.28
N ALA A 94 -22.08 -12.84 -26.34
CA ALA A 94 -21.38 -13.23 -27.56
C ALA A 94 -21.90 -14.55 -28.14
N ALA A 95 -22.32 -15.50 -27.29
CA ALA A 95 -22.91 -16.77 -27.73
C ALA A 95 -24.24 -16.62 -28.51
N GLN A 96 -24.85 -15.44 -28.54
CA GLN A 96 -26.01 -15.14 -29.36
C GLN A 96 -25.64 -14.70 -30.79
N LEU A 97 -24.36 -14.47 -31.06
CA LEU A 97 -23.85 -14.04 -32.36
C LEU A 97 -23.61 -15.23 -33.29
N ASP A 98 -23.78 -15.01 -34.58
CA ASP A 98 -23.47 -16.01 -35.59
C ASP A 98 -21.96 -16.21 -35.75
N HIS A 99 -21.55 -17.48 -35.95
CA HIS A 99 -20.18 -17.83 -36.33
C HIS A 99 -19.87 -17.54 -37.81
N ASP A 100 -20.89 -17.49 -38.68
CA ASP A 100 -20.72 -17.37 -40.13
C ASP A 100 -20.08 -16.05 -40.55
N ASP A 101 -18.92 -16.07 -41.21
CA ASP A 101 -18.31 -14.86 -41.77
C ASP A 101 -19.09 -14.37 -43.01
N ARG A 102 -20.01 -13.42 -42.78
CA ARG A 102 -20.85 -12.80 -43.82
C ARG A 102 -20.34 -11.39 -44.14
N PRO A 103 -20.29 -10.99 -45.44
CA PRO A 103 -19.76 -9.68 -45.84
C PRO A 103 -20.62 -8.50 -45.37
N VAL A 104 -21.92 -8.70 -45.11
CA VAL A 104 -22.81 -7.69 -44.52
C VAL A 104 -23.65 -8.39 -43.45
N ARG A 105 -23.41 -8.05 -42.18
CA ARG A 105 -24.12 -8.65 -41.04
C ARG A 105 -25.43 -7.94 -40.72
N MET A 106 -25.41 -6.61 -40.69
CA MET A 106 -26.61 -5.80 -40.46
C MET A 106 -26.84 -4.86 -41.65
N PRO A 107 -27.59 -5.29 -42.67
CA PRO A 107 -27.86 -4.44 -43.82
C PRO A 107 -28.57 -3.15 -43.38
N ALA A 108 -28.05 -2.00 -43.79
CA ALA A 108 -28.54 -0.65 -43.46
C ALA A 108 -28.44 -0.20 -41.98
N HIS A 109 -27.80 -0.97 -41.10
CA HIS A 109 -27.64 -0.61 -39.69
C HIS A 109 -26.18 -0.78 -39.24
N SER A 110 -25.68 0.16 -38.43
CA SER A 110 -24.31 0.11 -37.88
C SER A 110 -24.24 -0.51 -36.48
N THR A 111 -25.38 -0.57 -35.78
CA THR A 111 -25.51 -1.05 -34.39
C THR A 111 -26.84 -1.75 -34.22
N ILE A 112 -26.87 -2.78 -33.36
CA ILE A 112 -28.08 -3.52 -33.02
C ILE A 112 -29.16 -2.64 -32.38
N LEU A 113 -28.75 -1.56 -31.71
CA LEU A 113 -29.64 -0.58 -31.06
C LEU A 113 -30.56 0.13 -32.07
N LEU A 114 -30.11 0.29 -33.32
CA LEU A 114 -30.85 0.97 -34.38
C LEU A 114 -31.68 0.00 -35.25
N THR A 115 -31.74 -1.27 -34.89
CA THR A 115 -32.46 -2.29 -35.67
C THR A 115 -33.93 -2.39 -35.25
N PRO A 116 -34.84 -2.82 -36.14
CA PRO A 116 -36.26 -2.97 -35.82
C PRO A 116 -36.49 -3.99 -34.70
N GLU A 117 -37.46 -3.74 -33.81
CA GLU A 117 -37.77 -4.63 -32.67
C GLU A 117 -38.07 -6.08 -33.07
N GLN A 118 -38.56 -6.30 -34.28
CA GLN A 118 -38.90 -7.62 -34.80
C GLN A 118 -37.66 -8.45 -35.21
N GLY A 119 -36.47 -7.86 -35.17
CA GLY A 119 -35.25 -8.41 -35.72
C GLY A 119 -35.07 -8.08 -37.20
N ILE A 120 -34.00 -8.62 -37.80
CA ILE A 120 -33.72 -8.49 -39.23
C ILE A 120 -33.86 -9.88 -39.87
N PRO A 121 -34.81 -10.07 -40.80
CA PRO A 121 -35.03 -11.37 -41.44
C PRO A 121 -33.75 -11.98 -42.03
N GLY A 122 -33.43 -13.22 -41.63
CA GLY A 122 -32.24 -13.95 -42.09
C GLY A 122 -30.93 -13.58 -41.38
N VAL A 123 -30.98 -12.63 -40.42
CA VAL A 123 -29.84 -12.25 -39.57
C VAL A 123 -30.13 -12.64 -38.11
N PHE A 124 -31.17 -12.08 -37.49
CA PHE A 124 -31.58 -12.42 -36.12
C PHE A 124 -33.06 -12.14 -35.91
N ASP A 125 -33.68 -12.86 -34.98
CA ASP A 125 -35.07 -12.67 -34.61
C ASP A 125 -35.27 -11.62 -33.50
N ALA A 126 -36.53 -11.36 -33.14
CA ALA A 126 -36.90 -10.41 -32.10
C ALA A 126 -36.33 -10.78 -30.72
N VAL A 127 -36.20 -12.08 -30.42
CA VAL A 127 -35.74 -12.56 -29.11
C VAL A 127 -34.24 -12.34 -28.97
N THR A 128 -33.46 -12.79 -29.97
CA THR A 128 -32.02 -12.56 -30.03
C THR A 128 -31.70 -11.07 -29.98
N ARG A 129 -32.45 -10.26 -30.73
CA ARG A 129 -32.31 -8.80 -30.66
C ARG A 129 -32.50 -8.27 -29.24
N SER A 130 -33.61 -8.64 -28.59
CA SER A 130 -33.92 -8.16 -27.24
C SER A 130 -32.81 -8.50 -26.25
N ILE A 131 -32.30 -9.73 -26.30
CA ILE A 131 -31.20 -10.20 -25.42
C ILE A 131 -29.94 -9.37 -25.65
N LEU A 132 -29.57 -9.14 -26.92
CA LEU A 132 -28.36 -8.40 -27.25
C LEU A 132 -28.45 -6.91 -26.93
N VAL A 133 -29.61 -6.28 -27.18
CA VAL A 133 -29.84 -4.87 -26.82
C VAL A 133 -29.72 -4.70 -25.31
N GLU A 134 -30.42 -5.53 -24.52
CA GLU A 134 -30.34 -5.49 -23.05
C GLU A 134 -28.89 -5.70 -22.59
N ALA A 135 -28.19 -6.70 -23.13
CA ALA A 135 -26.80 -6.96 -22.76
C ALA A 135 -25.85 -5.79 -23.08
N VAL A 136 -26.06 -5.09 -24.21
CA VAL A 136 -25.24 -3.94 -24.62
C VAL A 136 -25.53 -2.73 -23.74
N GLU A 137 -26.79 -2.43 -23.45
CA GLU A 137 -27.17 -1.32 -22.55
C GLU A 137 -26.61 -1.56 -21.13
N ASP A 138 -26.81 -2.76 -20.57
CA ASP A 138 -26.24 -3.18 -19.29
C ASP A 138 -24.70 -3.10 -19.28
N ALA A 139 -24.05 -3.46 -20.39
CA ALA A 139 -22.61 -3.43 -20.51
C ALA A 139 -22.08 -1.99 -20.44
N PHE A 140 -22.69 -1.06 -21.17
CA PHE A 140 -22.27 0.35 -21.15
C PHE A 140 -22.50 1.01 -19.79
N GLU A 141 -23.63 0.76 -19.13
CA GLU A 141 -23.86 1.26 -17.76
C GLU A 141 -22.75 0.78 -16.80
N ARG A 142 -22.35 -0.49 -16.91
CA ARG A 142 -21.27 -1.05 -16.09
C ARG A 142 -19.90 -0.49 -16.45
N LEU A 143 -19.65 -0.21 -17.73
CA LEU A 143 -18.41 0.38 -18.20
C LEU A 143 -18.22 1.80 -17.66
N ASP A 144 -19.29 2.59 -17.60
CA ASP A 144 -19.27 3.92 -16.99
C ASP A 144 -18.93 3.83 -15.49
N ALA A 145 -19.57 2.91 -14.76
CA ALA A 145 -19.25 2.67 -13.35
C ALA A 145 -17.81 2.17 -13.13
N LEU A 146 -17.26 1.40 -14.08
CA LEU A 146 -15.86 0.97 -14.04
C LEU A 146 -14.91 2.13 -14.34
N GLU A 147 -15.28 3.09 -15.19
CA GLU A 147 -14.47 4.29 -15.46
C GLU A 147 -14.26 5.12 -14.19
N GLU A 148 -15.31 5.30 -13.39
CA GLU A 148 -15.21 5.96 -12.08
C GLU A 148 -14.20 5.24 -11.17
N MET A 149 -14.21 3.89 -11.17
CA MET A 149 -13.24 3.11 -10.40
C MET A 149 -11.82 3.23 -10.95
N VAL A 150 -11.62 3.33 -12.27
CA VAL A 150 -10.30 3.60 -12.86
C VAL A 150 -9.78 4.95 -12.38
N ALA A 151 -10.65 5.98 -12.30
CA ALA A 151 -10.29 7.28 -11.74
C ALA A 151 -9.94 7.20 -10.25
N GLU A 152 -10.67 6.41 -9.45
CA GLU A 152 -10.30 6.15 -8.05
C GLU A 152 -8.92 5.46 -7.94
N ILE A 153 -8.65 4.45 -8.78
CA ILE A 153 -7.34 3.79 -8.85
C ILE A 153 -6.25 4.79 -9.25
N ALA A 154 -6.54 5.78 -10.11
CA ALA A 154 -5.58 6.84 -10.44
C ALA A 154 -5.16 7.69 -9.23
N LEU A 155 -6.01 7.81 -8.22
CA LEU A 155 -5.73 8.58 -7.00
C LEU A 155 -4.95 7.78 -5.95
N VAL A 156 -5.22 6.48 -5.82
CA VAL A 156 -4.66 5.64 -4.75
C VAL A 156 -3.67 4.58 -5.23
N GLY A 157 -3.63 4.30 -6.52
CA GLY A 157 -2.83 3.23 -7.11
C GLY A 157 -1.42 3.66 -7.50
N THR A 158 -0.61 2.66 -7.80
CA THR A 158 0.68 2.83 -8.46
C THR A 158 0.51 3.08 -9.96
N VAL A 159 1.51 3.68 -10.62
CA VAL A 159 1.47 3.95 -12.07
C VAL A 159 1.14 2.70 -12.90
N GLU A 160 1.67 1.54 -12.51
CA GLU A 160 1.43 0.28 -13.23
C GLU A 160 0.01 -0.26 -13.02
N GLU A 161 -0.56 -0.08 -11.83
CA GLU A 161 -1.98 -0.41 -11.57
C GLU A 161 -2.90 0.45 -12.41
N VAL A 162 -2.64 1.77 -12.47
CA VAL A 162 -3.45 2.71 -13.26
C VAL A 162 -3.43 2.34 -14.74
N ARG A 163 -2.23 2.12 -15.29
CA ARG A 163 -2.06 1.72 -16.68
C ARG A 163 -2.78 0.40 -16.99
N SER A 164 -2.66 -0.58 -16.10
CA SER A 164 -3.30 -1.88 -16.29
C SER A 164 -4.83 -1.81 -16.12
N ALA A 165 -5.34 -0.94 -15.24
CA ALA A 165 -6.77 -0.72 -15.06
C ALA A 165 -7.39 -0.07 -16.31
N GLN A 166 -6.74 0.96 -16.86
CA GLN A 166 -7.13 1.59 -18.12
C GLN A 166 -7.14 0.57 -19.26
N GLY A 167 -6.08 -0.24 -19.40
CA GLY A 167 -6.01 -1.27 -20.43
C GLY A 167 -7.11 -2.34 -20.29
N LEU A 168 -7.52 -2.69 -19.07
CA LEU A 168 -8.67 -3.58 -18.85
C LEU A 168 -9.99 -2.92 -19.25
N HIS A 169 -10.20 -1.67 -18.85
CA HIS A 169 -11.41 -0.93 -19.17
C HIS A 169 -11.58 -0.74 -20.69
N GLU A 170 -10.53 -0.33 -21.39
CA GLU A 170 -10.50 -0.21 -22.86
C GLU A 170 -10.80 -1.55 -23.55
N ALA A 171 -10.20 -2.65 -23.07
CA ALA A 171 -10.45 -3.97 -23.66
C ALA A 171 -11.90 -4.46 -23.45
N LEU A 172 -12.56 -4.08 -22.35
CA LEU A 172 -13.97 -4.37 -22.12
C LEU A 172 -14.88 -3.50 -23.01
N TRP A 173 -14.51 -2.23 -23.23
CA TRP A 173 -15.18 -1.34 -24.19
C TRP A 173 -15.13 -1.90 -25.61
N ASP A 174 -13.96 -2.38 -26.07
CA ASP A 174 -13.81 -3.01 -27.37
C ASP A 174 -14.74 -4.23 -27.54
N ALA A 175 -14.86 -5.06 -26.50
CA ALA A 175 -15.73 -6.23 -26.52
C ALA A 175 -17.22 -5.84 -26.57
N ALA A 176 -17.63 -4.84 -25.78
CA ALA A 176 -18.98 -4.31 -25.81
C ALA A 176 -19.32 -3.66 -27.16
N GLY A 177 -18.40 -2.89 -27.74
CA GLY A 177 -18.56 -2.31 -29.09
C GLY A 177 -18.64 -3.39 -30.19
N GLY A 178 -17.93 -4.51 -30.02
CA GLY A 178 -18.06 -5.67 -30.89
C GLY A 178 -19.47 -6.29 -30.85
N LEU A 179 -20.08 -6.40 -29.67
CA LEU A 179 -21.48 -6.83 -29.51
C LEU A 179 -22.45 -5.82 -30.12
N GLU A 180 -22.26 -4.53 -29.80
CA GLU A 180 -23.11 -3.45 -30.31
C GLU A 180 -23.16 -3.45 -31.83
N SER A 181 -22.01 -3.61 -32.48
CA SER A 181 -21.89 -3.66 -33.94
C SER A 181 -22.24 -5.02 -34.55
N TYR A 182 -22.75 -5.97 -33.75
CA TYR A 182 -23.13 -7.32 -34.17
C TYR A 182 -22.03 -8.02 -34.97
N GLN A 183 -20.79 -7.97 -34.45
CA GLN A 183 -19.63 -8.64 -35.07
C GLN A 183 -19.78 -10.16 -35.03
N ALA A 184 -18.85 -10.86 -35.70
CA ALA A 184 -18.73 -12.31 -35.60
C ALA A 184 -18.54 -12.76 -34.15
N PHE A 185 -19.09 -13.93 -33.80
CA PHE A 185 -18.79 -14.59 -32.53
C PHE A 185 -17.29 -14.61 -32.24
N ASP A 186 -16.48 -15.10 -33.19
CA ASP A 186 -15.03 -15.25 -33.01
C ASP A 186 -14.36 -13.90 -32.70
N VAL A 187 -14.74 -12.84 -33.43
CA VAL A 187 -14.20 -11.47 -33.24
C VAL A 187 -14.53 -10.93 -31.85
N VAL A 188 -15.78 -11.09 -31.40
CA VAL A 188 -16.19 -10.64 -30.06
C VAL A 188 -15.53 -11.47 -28.98
N THR A 189 -15.48 -12.80 -29.13
CA THR A 189 -14.81 -13.65 -28.13
C THR A 189 -13.32 -13.37 -28.03
N ASP A 190 -12.64 -13.09 -29.15
CA ASP A 190 -11.24 -12.65 -29.14
C ASP A 190 -11.06 -11.34 -28.37
N ALA A 191 -11.99 -10.38 -28.51
CA ALA A 191 -11.99 -9.16 -27.71
C ALA A 191 -12.19 -9.47 -26.20
N VAL A 192 -13.12 -10.37 -25.84
CA VAL A 192 -13.30 -10.79 -24.44
C VAL A 192 -12.06 -11.51 -23.89
N LEU A 193 -11.37 -12.33 -24.70
CA LEU A 193 -10.10 -12.95 -24.31
C LEU A 193 -8.99 -11.93 -24.09
N ARG A 194 -8.95 -10.85 -24.88
CA ARG A 194 -8.04 -9.72 -24.64
C ARG A 194 -8.37 -9.01 -23.32
N ALA A 195 -9.65 -8.79 -23.02
CA ALA A 195 -10.07 -8.24 -21.72
C ALA A 195 -9.65 -9.14 -20.56
N LYS A 196 -9.81 -10.46 -20.70
CA LYS A 196 -9.33 -11.44 -19.72
C LYS A 196 -7.81 -11.36 -19.49
N ALA A 197 -7.02 -11.23 -20.56
CA ALA A 197 -5.57 -11.06 -20.46
C ALA A 197 -5.21 -9.73 -19.75
N ALA A 198 -5.92 -8.64 -20.06
CA ALA A 198 -5.73 -7.34 -19.40
C ALA A 198 -6.11 -7.41 -17.90
N ARG A 199 -7.13 -8.17 -17.54
CA ARG A 199 -7.51 -8.42 -16.14
C ARG A 199 -6.42 -9.15 -15.37
N ASP A 200 -5.80 -10.16 -16.00
CA ASP A 200 -4.70 -10.90 -15.38
C ASP A 200 -3.45 -10.01 -15.20
N ALA A 201 -3.20 -9.08 -16.14
CA ALA A 201 -2.18 -8.04 -16.00
C ALA A 201 -2.48 -7.08 -14.83
N PHE A 202 -3.71 -6.55 -14.73
CA PHE A 202 -4.14 -5.71 -13.61
C PHE A 202 -4.01 -6.45 -12.28
N THR A 203 -4.48 -7.70 -12.20
CA THR A 203 -4.36 -8.53 -11.00
C THR A 203 -2.90 -8.69 -10.55
N THR A 204 -1.99 -8.85 -11.51
CA THR A 204 -0.56 -8.94 -11.24
C THR A 204 -0.01 -7.62 -10.71
N ALA A 205 -0.36 -6.50 -11.35
CA ALA A 205 0.03 -5.15 -10.92
C ALA A 205 -0.46 -4.86 -9.49
N SER A 206 -1.74 -5.10 -9.20
CA SER A 206 -2.32 -4.90 -7.87
C SER A 206 -1.66 -5.77 -6.80
N ARG A 207 -1.36 -7.04 -7.11
CA ARG A 207 -0.63 -7.91 -6.18
C ARG A 207 0.77 -7.40 -5.87
N VAL A 208 1.46 -6.85 -6.86
CA VAL A 208 2.81 -6.27 -6.66
C VAL A 208 2.71 -5.00 -5.80
N ALA A 209 1.74 -4.12 -6.07
CA ALA A 209 1.55 -2.89 -5.32
C ALA A 209 1.18 -3.13 -3.84
N LEU A 210 0.37 -4.16 -3.58
CA LEU A 210 -0.06 -4.52 -2.22
C LEU A 210 1.01 -5.29 -1.42
N ARG A 211 2.13 -5.70 -2.04
CA ARG A 211 3.20 -6.38 -1.29
C ARG A 211 3.89 -5.40 -0.33
N PRO A 212 4.08 -5.77 0.95
CA PRO A 212 4.94 -5.01 1.84
C PRO A 212 6.36 -5.00 1.26
N SER A 213 6.88 -3.82 0.94
CA SER A 213 8.27 -3.67 0.55
C SER A 213 9.19 -4.27 1.62
N ASP A 214 9.90 -5.35 1.28
CA ASP A 214 10.80 -6.12 2.18
C ASP A 214 11.98 -5.30 2.74
N LYS A 215 12.14 -4.03 2.35
CA LYS A 215 13.22 -3.14 2.78
C LYS A 215 13.23 -2.82 4.28
N SER A 216 12.25 -3.27 5.05
CA SER A 216 12.22 -3.10 6.52
C SER A 216 12.65 -4.34 7.31
N ARG A 217 12.82 -5.52 6.69
CA ARG A 217 13.13 -6.77 7.41
C ARG A 217 14.62 -7.10 7.55
N SER A 218 15.54 -6.31 6.98
CA SER A 218 16.97 -6.69 6.98
C SER A 218 17.79 -6.24 8.19
N ASN A 219 17.30 -5.36 9.07
CA ASN A 219 18.13 -4.79 10.15
C ASN A 219 17.78 -5.23 11.58
N ASP A 220 16.67 -5.93 11.80
CA ASP A 220 16.24 -6.35 13.15
C ASP A 220 16.32 -7.87 13.37
N ARG A 221 17.02 -8.62 12.50
CA ARG A 221 17.31 -10.02 12.81
C ARG A 221 18.48 -10.01 13.80
N PRO A 222 18.27 -10.36 15.09
CA PRO A 222 19.39 -10.51 16.01
C PRO A 222 20.37 -11.53 15.42
N PRO A 223 21.69 -11.35 15.61
CA PRO A 223 22.66 -12.32 15.12
C PRO A 223 22.25 -13.71 15.59
N ARG A 224 22.07 -14.61 14.62
CA ARG A 224 21.78 -16.02 14.88
C ARG A 224 22.90 -16.50 15.81
N ARG A 225 22.55 -16.89 17.04
CA ARG A 225 23.55 -17.39 17.99
C ARG A 225 24.30 -18.54 17.32
N LEU A 226 25.62 -18.49 17.40
CA LEU A 226 26.55 -19.45 16.81
C LEU A 226 26.55 -20.81 17.55
N ASP A 227 25.56 -21.07 18.40
CA ASP A 227 25.47 -22.26 19.24
C ASP A 227 24.59 -23.38 18.63
N ASP A 228 23.87 -23.10 17.53
CA ASP A 228 23.08 -24.12 16.81
C ASP A 228 23.94 -24.84 15.74
N ALA A 229 25.13 -25.30 16.13
CA ALA A 229 25.83 -26.31 15.34
C ALA A 229 25.18 -27.68 15.64
N PRO A 230 24.67 -28.41 14.63
CA PRO A 230 24.21 -29.78 14.88
C PRO A 230 25.37 -30.63 15.37
N PRO A 231 25.17 -31.54 16.33
CA PRO A 231 26.22 -32.45 16.77
C PRO A 231 26.69 -33.26 15.57
N ALA A 232 28.01 -33.28 15.36
CA ALA A 232 28.62 -34.12 14.34
C ALA A 232 28.28 -35.58 14.63
N SER A 233 27.45 -36.18 13.79
CA SER A 233 27.20 -37.61 13.80
C SER A 233 28.51 -38.34 13.46
N GLY A 234 29.05 -39.06 14.45
CA GLY A 234 30.06 -40.09 14.24
C GLY A 234 29.46 -41.38 13.73
#